data_AF-A0A7K0QXB5-F1
#
_entry.id   AF-A0A7K0QXB5-F1
#
_cell.length_a   1.000
_cell.length_b   1.000
_cell.length_c   1.000
_cell.angle_alpha   90.00
_cell.angle_beta   90.00
_cell.angle_gamma   90.00
#
_symmetry.space_group_name_H-M   'P 1'
#
loop_
_entity.id
_entity.type
_entity.pdbx_description
1 polymer ?
#
loop_
_entity_poly.entity_id
_entity_poly.type
_entity_poly.pdbx_seq_one_letter_code
_entity_poly.pdbx_strand_id
1 'polypeptide(L)'
;MPTKLTYAQMQDMNQWLRESSDVFYFQCTTRTVQESKLFPVNPYIALSYYNCWYRYPELLRKISDAMSPEELGDRAREVSTSANAIMLGIIQQFYLGGRQYLLDMGLINATDGLEDMHFVLDFAQRVNRSYHRQSSYNLNSAMNHRSQLLPERTLQVFEADALGCKPGDKLHQAVVKYLATASQYAFLKNCECRLGIHNSGPYKVGNNEMLVRDFVDLAEGDYPWMDGVASEIEYNNVTLPVIMKDTHFNIVDDWGSFEATPAYDHDNMVAVGLYTSDYLSNGYIPVHMNNASELADYLDHMRDQMQVATANLWKRISGWTRDQMIDAGLLVYYSVAKDLAHFAGVYSEEDWFTVEDRVQRLKPIMNDEYGGMAIAELVGYVSLSSQQGSPYTMSKFSNAPGDMWSAVPYSPLANDEFTAGVGPIRGGSTSLPRKTAKYTTTRGKLTADEANALARGFTPPIIEGPRRFYDDQWVKYHVGTPEADDLYRRAQENSIQLKGKGSGLNAADIEALRRW
;
A
#
# COMPACT_ATOMS: atom_id res chain seq x y z
N MET A 1 -33.21 19.50 -2.94
CA MET A 1 -33.65 18.31 -2.16
C MET A 1 -32.57 17.95 -1.15
N PRO A 2 -32.92 17.50 0.07
CA PRO A 2 -31.95 17.08 1.07
C PRO A 2 -31.04 15.96 0.56
N THR A 3 -29.89 15.78 1.20
CA THR A 3 -28.98 14.67 0.86
C THR A 3 -29.69 13.32 1.00
N LYS A 4 -29.27 12.35 0.17
CA LYS A 4 -29.72 10.96 0.27
C LYS A 4 -29.08 10.22 1.44
N LEU A 5 -28.05 10.79 2.05
CA LEU A 5 -27.38 10.22 3.22
C LEU A 5 -28.31 10.25 4.43
N THR A 6 -28.32 9.15 5.17
CA THR A 6 -29.00 9.08 6.47
C THR A 6 -28.16 9.77 7.55
N TYR A 7 -28.79 10.08 8.68
CA TYR A 7 -28.10 10.61 9.85
C TYR A 7 -26.96 9.68 10.31
N ALA A 8 -27.20 8.36 10.36
CA ALA A 8 -26.19 7.37 10.73
C ALA A 8 -24.99 7.35 9.78
N GLN A 9 -25.23 7.38 8.46
CA GLN A 9 -24.15 7.45 7.47
C GLN A 9 -23.30 8.72 7.62
N MET A 10 -23.93 9.86 7.95
CA MET A 10 -23.19 11.10 8.18
C MET A 10 -22.37 11.05 9.48
N GLN A 11 -22.86 10.38 10.52
CA GLN A 11 -22.10 10.13 11.75
C GLN A 11 -20.89 9.22 11.47
N ASP A 12 -21.10 8.09 10.79
CA ASP A 12 -20.04 7.13 10.45
C ASP A 12 -18.96 7.79 9.58
N MET A 13 -19.37 8.58 8.59
CA MET A 13 -18.46 9.32 7.71
C MET A 13 -17.61 10.34 8.49
N ASN A 14 -18.22 11.13 9.39
CA ASN A 14 -17.49 12.10 10.21
C ASN A 14 -16.57 11.41 11.24
N GLN A 15 -16.98 10.27 11.80
CA GLN A 15 -16.13 9.47 12.66
C GLN A 15 -14.89 8.98 11.89
N TRP A 16 -15.07 8.39 10.71
CA TRP A 16 -13.97 7.89 9.90
C TRP A 16 -13.03 8.99 9.41
N LEU A 17 -13.57 10.17 9.10
CA LEU A 17 -12.80 11.37 8.78
C LEU A 17 -11.92 11.79 9.97
N ARG A 18 -12.47 11.78 11.19
CA ARG A 18 -11.72 12.09 12.42
C ARG A 18 -10.60 11.07 12.66
N GLU A 19 -10.89 9.77 12.56
CA GLU A 19 -9.88 8.71 12.67
C GLU A 19 -8.77 8.91 11.64
N SER A 20 -9.13 9.21 10.39
CA SER A 20 -8.17 9.49 9.31
C SER A 20 -7.29 10.70 9.62
N SER A 21 -7.88 11.79 10.14
CA SER A 21 -7.16 13.00 10.55
C SER A 21 -6.13 12.70 11.64
N ASP A 22 -6.52 11.94 12.66
CA ASP A 22 -5.65 11.57 13.77
C ASP A 22 -4.44 10.77 13.27
N VAL A 23 -4.69 9.75 12.43
CA VAL A 23 -3.64 8.89 11.88
C VAL A 23 -2.67 9.70 11.02
N PHE A 24 -3.19 10.54 10.13
CA PHE A 24 -2.33 11.35 9.26
C PHE A 24 -1.49 12.34 10.08
N TYR A 25 -2.06 12.93 11.12
CA TYR A 25 -1.33 13.83 12.01
C TYR A 25 -0.19 13.15 12.73
N PHE A 26 -0.46 11.98 13.32
CA PHE A 26 0.57 11.19 13.96
C PHE A 26 1.73 10.91 12.98
N GLN A 27 1.40 10.45 11.77
CA GLN A 27 2.41 10.09 10.78
C GLN A 27 3.24 11.29 10.29
N CYS A 28 2.63 12.46 10.08
CA CYS A 28 3.35 13.65 9.65
C CYS A 28 4.24 14.25 10.75
N THR A 29 3.85 14.16 12.02
CA THR A 29 4.54 14.87 13.12
C THR A 29 5.58 14.03 13.86
N THR A 30 5.44 12.71 13.83
CA THR A 30 6.44 11.79 14.40
C THR A 30 7.61 11.53 13.46
N ARG A 31 7.59 12.12 12.26
CA ARG A 31 8.59 11.91 11.22
C ARG A 31 9.22 13.22 10.78
N THR A 32 10.48 13.15 10.36
CA THR A 32 11.15 14.30 9.76
C THR A 32 10.56 14.60 8.38
N VAL A 33 10.14 15.84 8.15
CA VAL A 33 9.72 16.34 6.84
C VAL A 33 10.84 16.09 5.82
N GLN A 34 10.51 15.43 4.71
CA GLN A 34 11.46 15.16 3.65
C GLN A 34 11.46 16.30 2.64
N GLU A 35 12.56 17.06 2.59
CA GLU A 35 12.89 17.87 1.43
C GLU A 35 13.80 17.08 0.50
N SER A 36 13.51 17.14 -0.79
CA SER A 36 14.42 16.67 -1.81
C SER A 36 15.06 17.84 -2.56
N LYS A 37 16.30 17.60 -3.03
CA LYS A 37 16.97 18.47 -4.00
C LYS A 37 16.88 17.94 -5.44
N LEU A 38 16.39 16.71 -5.64
CA LEU A 38 16.21 16.11 -6.96
C LEU A 38 14.78 16.31 -7.47
N PHE A 39 13.78 15.89 -6.68
CA PHE A 39 12.38 16.04 -7.06
C PHE A 39 11.69 17.19 -6.30
N PRO A 40 10.75 17.90 -6.93
CA PRO A 40 9.91 18.90 -6.28
C PRO A 40 8.81 18.22 -5.44
N VAL A 41 9.22 17.61 -4.32
CA VAL A 41 8.38 16.74 -3.46
C VAL A 41 7.10 17.42 -3.02
N ASN A 42 7.21 18.59 -2.37
CA ASN A 42 6.03 19.28 -1.84
C ASN A 42 5.06 19.71 -2.95
N PRO A 43 5.51 20.33 -4.06
CA PRO A 43 4.65 20.58 -5.23
C PRO A 43 3.90 19.35 -5.75
N TYR A 44 4.60 18.22 -5.94
CA TYR A 44 3.95 17.04 -6.51
C TYR A 44 2.97 16.38 -5.53
N ILE A 45 3.25 16.43 -4.21
CA ILE A 45 2.33 15.87 -3.19
C ILE A 45 1.04 16.69 -3.20
N ALA A 46 1.14 18.02 -3.19
CA ALA A 46 -0.03 18.90 -3.24
C ALA A 46 -0.87 18.64 -4.49
N LEU A 47 -0.22 18.49 -5.65
CA LEU A 47 -0.90 18.19 -6.90
C LEU A 47 -1.55 16.79 -6.91
N SER A 48 -0.94 15.81 -6.25
CA SER A 48 -1.51 14.47 -6.14
C SER A 48 -2.83 14.50 -5.37
N TYR A 49 -2.92 15.28 -4.30
CA TYR A 49 -4.14 15.47 -3.51
C TYR A 49 -5.30 16.01 -4.34
N TYR A 50 -5.08 17.07 -5.15
CA TYR A 50 -6.13 17.57 -6.03
C TYR A 50 -6.53 16.54 -7.09
N ASN A 51 -5.56 15.79 -7.63
CA ASN A 51 -5.84 14.75 -8.62
C ASN A 51 -6.72 13.65 -8.03
N CYS A 52 -6.44 13.24 -6.79
CA CYS A 52 -7.29 12.31 -6.05
C CYS A 52 -8.71 12.86 -5.85
N TRP A 53 -8.84 14.10 -5.37
CA TRP A 53 -10.16 14.74 -5.16
C TRP A 53 -11.05 14.70 -6.41
N TYR A 54 -10.47 15.01 -7.58
CA TYR A 54 -11.24 15.10 -8.82
C TYR A 54 -11.44 13.78 -9.56
N ARG A 55 -10.61 12.76 -9.34
CA ARG A 55 -10.64 11.52 -10.13
C ARG A 55 -11.07 10.28 -9.36
N TYR A 56 -10.76 10.17 -8.07
CA TYR A 56 -11.07 8.96 -7.29
C TYR A 56 -12.54 8.57 -7.29
N PRO A 57 -13.53 9.48 -7.18
CA PRO A 57 -14.93 9.07 -7.14
C PRO A 57 -15.35 8.24 -8.35
N GLU A 58 -14.94 8.63 -9.56
CA GLU A 58 -15.28 7.91 -10.80
C GLU A 58 -14.45 6.62 -10.96
N LEU A 59 -13.15 6.66 -10.65
CA LEU A 59 -12.29 5.48 -10.77
C LEU A 59 -12.62 4.39 -9.76
N LEU A 60 -12.90 4.75 -8.51
CA LEU A 60 -13.30 3.78 -7.48
C LEU A 60 -14.69 3.20 -7.77
N ARG A 61 -15.61 3.95 -8.41
CA ARG A 61 -16.87 3.39 -8.94
C ARG A 61 -16.62 2.39 -10.06
N LYS A 62 -15.78 2.74 -11.04
CA LYS A 62 -15.38 1.81 -12.12
C LYS A 62 -14.83 0.49 -11.58
N ILE A 63 -14.02 0.56 -10.52
CA ILE A 63 -13.52 -0.63 -9.82
C ILE A 63 -14.66 -1.36 -9.10
N SER A 64 -15.46 -0.64 -8.31
CA SER A 64 -16.55 -1.22 -7.49
C SER A 64 -17.67 -1.86 -8.33
N ASP A 65 -17.90 -1.37 -9.55
CA ASP A 65 -18.85 -1.93 -10.50
C ASP A 65 -18.41 -3.31 -11.01
N ALA A 66 -17.09 -3.57 -11.03
CA ALA A 66 -16.51 -4.84 -11.43
C ALA A 66 -16.26 -5.77 -10.22
N MET A 67 -15.87 -5.22 -9.07
CA MET A 67 -15.52 -6.00 -7.88
C MET A 67 -15.75 -5.20 -6.60
N SER A 68 -16.48 -5.79 -5.64
CA SER A 68 -16.74 -5.15 -4.34
C SER A 68 -15.46 -4.82 -3.57
N PRO A 69 -15.45 -3.74 -2.76
CA PRO A 69 -14.33 -3.41 -1.86
C PRO A 69 -13.91 -4.58 -0.96
N GLU A 70 -14.87 -5.37 -0.48
CA GLU A 70 -14.59 -6.51 0.37
C GLU A 70 -13.81 -7.60 -0.36
N GLU A 71 -14.18 -7.89 -1.61
CA GLU A 71 -13.49 -8.90 -2.40
C GLU A 71 -12.09 -8.45 -2.80
N LEU A 72 -11.93 -7.16 -3.09
CA LEU A 72 -10.62 -6.58 -3.33
C LEU A 72 -9.71 -6.71 -2.11
N GLY A 73 -10.21 -6.40 -0.91
CA GLY A 73 -9.45 -6.57 0.33
C GLY A 73 -9.12 -8.03 0.63
N ASP A 74 -10.09 -8.94 0.42
CA ASP A 74 -9.87 -10.39 0.58
C ASP A 74 -8.81 -10.93 -0.40
N ARG A 75 -8.78 -10.44 -1.65
CA ARG A 75 -7.75 -10.80 -2.66
C ARG A 75 -6.38 -10.23 -2.31
N ALA A 76 -6.33 -8.94 -1.97
CA ALA A 76 -5.08 -8.25 -1.65
C ALA A 76 -4.37 -8.85 -0.43
N ARG A 77 -5.11 -9.46 0.52
CA ARG A 77 -4.52 -10.11 1.70
C ARG A 77 -3.70 -11.36 1.37
N GLU A 78 -3.95 -12.01 0.23
CA GLU A 78 -3.36 -13.32 -0.09
C GLU A 78 -2.05 -13.23 -0.89
N VAL A 79 -1.66 -12.02 -1.31
CA VAL A 79 -0.51 -11.75 -2.17
C VAL A 79 0.11 -10.40 -1.81
N SER A 80 1.35 -10.17 -2.20
CA SER A 80 2.02 -8.87 -2.03
C SER A 80 1.99 -8.08 -3.33
N THR A 81 1.33 -6.92 -3.27
CA THR A 81 1.18 -5.97 -4.37
C THR A 81 1.24 -4.55 -3.83
N SER A 82 1.07 -3.54 -4.69
CA SER A 82 0.91 -2.16 -4.25
C SER A 82 -0.37 -1.98 -3.43
N ALA A 83 -1.39 -2.84 -3.57
CA ALA A 83 -2.53 -2.88 -2.65
C ALA A 83 -2.14 -3.51 -1.30
N ASN A 84 -1.47 -2.72 -0.45
CA ASN A 84 -1.00 -3.10 0.88
C ASN A 84 -1.47 -2.09 1.96
N ALA A 85 -1.11 -2.31 3.23
CA ALA A 85 -1.58 -1.46 4.35
C ALA A 85 -1.29 0.03 4.14
N ILE A 86 -0.16 0.37 3.50
CA ILE A 86 0.18 1.77 3.20
C ILE A 86 -0.83 2.33 2.20
N MET A 87 -0.89 1.72 1.01
CA MET A 87 -1.62 2.29 -0.10
C MET A 87 -3.12 2.29 0.15
N LEU A 88 -3.65 1.23 0.76
CA LEU A 88 -5.06 1.17 1.17
C LEU A 88 -5.37 2.19 2.27
N GLY A 89 -4.45 2.38 3.22
CA GLY A 89 -4.60 3.32 4.33
C GLY A 89 -4.48 4.79 3.95
N ILE A 90 -3.98 5.11 2.75
CA ILE A 90 -3.82 6.50 2.27
C ILE A 90 -4.83 6.91 1.20
N ILE A 91 -5.68 6.01 0.67
CA ILE A 91 -6.73 6.36 -0.32
C ILE A 91 -7.56 7.55 0.19
N GLN A 92 -8.09 7.43 1.40
CA GLN A 92 -8.89 8.46 2.04
C GLN A 92 -8.06 9.70 2.40
N GLN A 93 -6.81 9.51 2.82
CA GLN A 93 -5.95 10.61 3.25
C GLN A 93 -5.64 11.56 2.08
N PHE A 94 -5.32 10.99 0.91
CA PHE A 94 -4.97 11.77 -0.27
C PHE A 94 -6.19 12.47 -0.87
N TYR A 95 -7.33 11.79 -0.87
CA TYR A 95 -8.60 12.38 -1.26
C TYR A 95 -9.00 13.55 -0.35
N LEU A 96 -8.89 13.36 0.97
CA LEU A 96 -9.21 14.40 1.97
C LEU A 96 -8.21 15.55 1.95
N GLY A 97 -6.93 15.31 1.67
CA GLY A 97 -5.94 16.36 1.47
C GLY A 97 -6.34 17.31 0.33
N GLY A 98 -6.88 16.77 -0.77
CA GLY A 98 -7.33 17.56 -1.91
C GLY A 98 -8.54 18.42 -1.54
N ARG A 99 -9.51 17.81 -0.83
CA ARG A 99 -10.66 18.54 -0.27
C ARG A 99 -10.22 19.67 0.64
N GLN A 100 -9.36 19.38 1.61
CA GLN A 100 -8.95 20.31 2.65
C GLN A 100 -8.28 21.55 2.07
N TYR A 101 -7.43 21.35 1.06
CA TYR A 101 -6.75 22.46 0.42
C TYR A 101 -7.72 23.33 -0.39
N LEU A 102 -8.63 22.72 -1.16
CA LEU A 102 -9.63 23.45 -1.93
C LEU A 102 -10.61 24.23 -1.02
N LEU A 103 -10.92 23.70 0.16
CA LEU A 103 -11.69 24.40 1.19
C LEU A 103 -10.97 25.66 1.64
N ASP A 104 -9.68 25.55 1.97
CA ASP A 104 -8.92 26.70 2.46
C ASP A 104 -8.71 27.78 1.39
N MET A 105 -8.58 27.37 0.12
CA MET A 105 -8.56 28.28 -1.02
C MET A 105 -9.90 28.98 -1.28
N GLY A 106 -10.99 28.60 -0.59
CA GLY A 106 -12.34 29.10 -0.83
C GLY A 106 -12.93 28.67 -2.18
N LEU A 107 -12.40 27.61 -2.79
CA LEU A 107 -12.88 27.09 -4.07
C LEU A 107 -14.08 26.14 -3.92
N ILE A 108 -14.23 25.54 -2.74
CA ILE A 108 -15.35 24.68 -2.37
C ILE A 108 -15.78 24.97 -0.92
N ASN A 109 -16.99 24.53 -0.56
CA ASN A 109 -17.53 24.53 0.80
C ASN A 109 -17.45 23.14 1.44
N ALA A 110 -17.59 23.08 2.77
CA ALA A 110 -17.54 21.81 3.50
C ALA A 110 -18.61 20.78 3.08
N THR A 111 -19.69 21.25 2.45
CA THR A 111 -20.80 20.45 1.94
C THR A 111 -20.67 20.08 0.46
N ASP A 112 -19.61 20.52 -0.22
CA ASP A 112 -19.41 20.18 -1.64
C ASP A 112 -18.83 18.78 -1.85
N GLY A 113 -19.33 18.09 -2.87
CA GLY A 113 -18.94 16.71 -3.20
C GLY A 113 -19.39 15.67 -2.17
N LEU A 114 -20.49 15.93 -1.44
CA LEU A 114 -20.89 15.16 -0.25
C LEU A 114 -21.10 13.65 -0.52
N GLU A 115 -21.79 13.29 -1.60
CA GLU A 115 -22.08 11.88 -1.92
C GLU A 115 -20.82 11.17 -2.46
N ASP A 116 -19.98 11.88 -3.23
CA ASP A 116 -18.68 11.38 -3.68
C ASP A 116 -17.75 11.11 -2.50
N MET A 117 -17.68 12.05 -1.55
CA MET A 117 -16.84 11.90 -0.36
C MET A 117 -17.31 10.76 0.53
N HIS A 118 -18.63 10.64 0.78
CA HIS A 118 -19.16 9.47 1.48
C HIS A 118 -18.77 8.17 0.78
N PHE A 119 -18.91 8.11 -0.56
CA PHE A 119 -18.55 6.92 -1.33
C PHE A 119 -17.05 6.56 -1.22
N VAL A 120 -16.15 7.53 -1.40
CA VAL A 120 -14.70 7.28 -1.30
C VAL A 120 -14.31 6.82 0.10
N LEU A 121 -14.89 7.43 1.14
CA LEU A 121 -14.65 7.06 2.54
C LEU A 121 -15.20 5.67 2.89
N ASP A 122 -16.42 5.34 2.45
CA ASP A 122 -17.01 4.01 2.61
C ASP A 122 -16.18 2.94 1.89
N PHE A 123 -15.80 3.20 0.62
CA PHE A 123 -14.95 2.31 -0.16
C PHE A 123 -13.63 2.03 0.58
N ALA A 124 -12.93 3.08 0.99
CA ALA A 124 -11.65 2.97 1.69
C ALA A 124 -11.82 2.21 3.01
N GLN A 125 -12.88 2.46 3.77
CA GLN A 125 -13.13 1.76 5.03
C GLN A 125 -13.39 0.26 4.82
N ARG A 126 -14.22 -0.10 3.82
CA ARG A 126 -14.60 -1.50 3.54
C ARG A 126 -13.42 -2.31 3.01
N VAL A 127 -12.62 -1.77 2.10
CA VAL A 127 -11.43 -2.47 1.60
C VAL A 127 -10.41 -2.69 2.70
N ASN A 128 -10.18 -1.67 3.56
CA ASN A 128 -9.28 -1.80 4.71
C ASN A 128 -9.77 -2.85 5.70
N ARG A 129 -11.08 -2.90 6.02
CA ARG A 129 -11.64 -3.93 6.92
C ARG A 129 -11.41 -5.34 6.42
N SER A 130 -11.61 -5.59 5.13
CA SER A 130 -11.40 -6.91 4.54
C SER A 130 -9.90 -7.28 4.47
N TYR A 131 -9.03 -6.32 4.15
CA TYR A 131 -7.59 -6.54 4.14
C TYR A 131 -7.05 -6.89 5.54
N HIS A 132 -7.50 -6.19 6.57
CA HIS A 132 -7.09 -6.37 7.97
C HIS A 132 -7.95 -7.37 8.76
N ARG A 133 -8.78 -8.16 8.07
CA ARG A 133 -9.78 -9.05 8.68
C ARG A 133 -9.20 -9.96 9.77
N GLN A 134 -7.96 -10.41 9.58
CA GLN A 134 -7.26 -11.33 10.48
C GLN A 134 -7.24 -10.84 11.94
N SER A 135 -7.12 -9.54 12.13
CA SER A 135 -6.97 -8.91 13.44
C SER A 135 -8.08 -7.88 13.72
N SER A 136 -9.08 -7.79 12.84
CA SER A 136 -10.32 -7.00 13.00
C SER A 136 -10.10 -5.51 13.31
N TYR A 137 -9.21 -4.85 12.57
CA TYR A 137 -8.98 -3.40 12.66
C TYR A 137 -9.06 -2.74 11.28
N ASN A 138 -9.12 -1.40 11.21
CA ASN A 138 -9.16 -0.68 9.92
C ASN A 138 -7.76 -0.20 9.48
N LEU A 139 -6.98 0.35 10.41
CA LEU A 139 -5.65 0.90 10.18
C LEU A 139 -4.71 0.41 11.29
N ASN A 140 -3.42 0.24 11.01
CA ASN A 140 -2.43 -0.32 11.96
C ASN A 140 -2.38 0.46 13.28
N SER A 141 -2.56 1.77 13.23
CA SER A 141 -2.71 2.66 14.40
C SER A 141 -3.82 2.24 15.37
N ALA A 142 -4.92 1.66 14.88
CA ALA A 142 -6.00 1.13 15.73
C ALA A 142 -5.59 -0.15 16.48
N MET A 143 -4.51 -0.81 16.05
CA MET A 143 -3.93 -2.00 16.68
C MET A 143 -2.60 -1.68 17.38
N ASN A 144 -2.49 -0.48 17.97
CA ASN A 144 -1.26 -0.02 18.64
C ASN A 144 -0.03 -0.08 17.71
N HIS A 145 -0.22 0.38 16.46
CA HIS A 145 0.79 0.37 15.41
C HIS A 145 1.38 -1.03 15.16
N ARG A 146 0.52 -2.04 15.03
CA ARG A 146 0.90 -3.39 14.61
C ARG A 146 0.26 -3.69 13.28
N SER A 147 1.05 -4.20 12.34
CA SER A 147 0.63 -4.58 11.00
C SER A 147 0.51 -6.10 10.92
N GLN A 148 -0.38 -6.68 11.73
CA GLN A 148 -0.59 -8.14 11.77
C GLN A 148 -1.67 -8.54 10.76
N LEU A 149 -1.24 -8.65 9.51
CA LEU A 149 -2.09 -8.81 8.32
C LEU A 149 -2.25 -10.27 7.90
N LEU A 150 -1.17 -11.03 7.99
CA LEU A 150 -1.09 -12.36 7.41
C LEU A 150 -1.77 -13.40 8.31
N PRO A 151 -2.51 -14.36 7.72
CA PRO A 151 -3.14 -15.45 8.46
C PRO A 151 -2.13 -16.51 8.89
N GLU A 152 -2.47 -17.29 9.90
CA GLU A 152 -1.62 -18.33 10.49
C GLU A 152 -1.06 -19.27 9.42
N ARG A 153 -1.90 -19.76 8.51
CA ARG A 153 -1.49 -20.69 7.43
C ARG A 153 -0.35 -20.15 6.56
N THR A 154 -0.27 -18.84 6.34
CA THR A 154 0.80 -18.21 5.55
C THR A 154 2.05 -18.04 6.41
N LEU A 155 1.88 -17.63 7.67
CA LEU A 155 2.98 -17.48 8.62
C LEU A 155 3.69 -18.82 8.89
N GLN A 156 2.93 -19.92 9.02
CA GLN A 156 3.48 -21.26 9.16
C GLN A 156 4.37 -21.65 7.98
N VAL A 157 3.96 -21.35 6.74
CA VAL A 157 4.76 -21.58 5.53
C VAL A 157 6.05 -20.77 5.57
N PHE A 158 5.96 -19.46 5.86
CA PHE A 158 7.13 -18.59 5.95
C PHE A 158 8.12 -19.06 7.02
N GLU A 159 7.63 -19.48 8.19
CA GLU A 159 8.48 -19.99 9.27
C GLU A 159 9.17 -21.30 8.90
N ALA A 160 8.41 -22.28 8.40
CA ALA A 160 8.93 -23.62 8.10
C ALA A 160 9.93 -23.62 6.93
N ASP A 161 9.65 -22.84 5.90
CA ASP A 161 10.45 -22.82 4.67
C ASP A 161 11.67 -21.90 4.76
N ALA A 162 11.75 -21.02 5.76
CA ALA A 162 12.88 -20.12 5.94
C ALA A 162 14.22 -20.87 6.02
N LEU A 163 15.26 -20.23 5.50
CA LEU A 163 16.62 -20.72 5.46
C LEU A 163 17.45 -20.02 6.53
N GLY A 164 18.16 -20.81 7.34
CA GLY A 164 18.99 -20.31 8.42
C GLY A 164 20.17 -19.49 7.92
N CYS A 165 20.47 -18.42 8.63
CA CYS A 165 21.65 -17.61 8.42
C CYS A 165 22.27 -17.18 9.75
N LYS A 166 23.55 -16.86 9.70
CA LYS A 166 24.33 -16.33 10.82
C LYS A 166 25.06 -15.06 10.38
N PRO A 167 25.31 -14.12 11.30
CA PRO A 167 26.06 -12.92 11.00
C PRO A 167 27.36 -13.21 10.26
N GLY A 168 27.51 -12.57 9.10
CA GLY A 168 28.70 -12.70 8.25
C GLY A 168 28.74 -13.93 7.34
N ASP A 169 27.77 -14.84 7.38
CA ASP A 169 27.68 -15.91 6.38
C ASP A 169 27.21 -15.38 5.01
N LYS A 170 27.29 -16.24 3.98
CA LYS A 170 26.98 -15.84 2.60
C LYS A 170 25.56 -15.33 2.45
N LEU A 171 24.58 -16.03 3.04
CA LEU A 171 23.17 -15.66 2.92
C LEU A 171 22.87 -14.37 3.67
N HIS A 172 23.37 -14.22 4.89
CA HIS A 172 23.28 -13.01 5.70
C HIS A 172 23.83 -11.80 4.93
N GLN A 173 25.05 -11.90 4.39
CA GLN A 173 25.65 -10.81 3.63
C GLN A 173 24.87 -10.46 2.36
N ALA A 174 24.35 -11.46 1.64
CA ALA A 174 23.56 -11.25 0.43
C ALA A 174 22.26 -10.50 0.76
N VAL A 175 21.54 -10.91 1.81
CA VAL A 175 20.30 -10.25 2.27
C VAL A 175 20.56 -8.81 2.69
N VAL A 176 21.59 -8.54 3.50
CA VAL A 176 21.92 -7.17 3.95
C VAL A 176 22.18 -6.25 2.76
N LYS A 177 22.97 -6.71 1.79
CA LYS A 177 23.30 -5.93 0.58
C LYS A 177 22.07 -5.75 -0.31
N TYR A 178 21.26 -6.80 -0.48
CA TYR A 178 20.02 -6.75 -1.24
C TYR A 178 19.05 -5.73 -0.64
N LEU A 179 18.76 -5.80 0.67
CA LEU A 179 17.85 -4.89 1.35
C LEU A 179 18.28 -3.41 1.18
N ALA A 180 19.57 -3.14 1.27
CA ALA A 180 20.11 -1.79 1.04
C ALA A 180 19.89 -1.32 -0.40
N THR A 181 20.23 -2.15 -1.40
CA THR A 181 20.07 -1.81 -2.83
C THR A 181 18.60 -1.70 -3.23
N ALA A 182 17.76 -2.66 -2.85
CA ALA A 182 16.33 -2.66 -3.14
C ALA A 182 15.64 -1.43 -2.55
N SER A 183 16.02 -1.01 -1.34
CA SER A 183 15.47 0.22 -0.72
C SER A 183 15.86 1.49 -1.50
N GLN A 184 17.12 1.61 -1.93
CA GLN A 184 17.58 2.76 -2.73
C GLN A 184 16.93 2.80 -4.11
N TYR A 185 16.85 1.64 -4.77
CA TYR A 185 16.20 1.48 -6.06
C TYR A 185 14.71 1.84 -5.99
N ALA A 186 14.01 1.31 -4.98
CA ALA A 186 12.60 1.59 -4.74
C ALA A 186 12.36 3.08 -4.46
N PHE A 187 13.23 3.72 -3.69
CA PHE A 187 13.14 5.15 -3.43
C PHE A 187 13.26 5.97 -4.72
N LEU A 188 14.23 5.67 -5.59
CA LEU A 188 14.41 6.42 -6.84
C LEU A 188 13.27 6.16 -7.84
N LYS A 189 12.86 4.90 -8.04
CA LYS A 189 11.81 4.56 -9.01
C LYS A 189 10.45 5.14 -8.65
N ASN A 190 10.21 5.36 -7.35
CA ASN A 190 9.02 6.02 -6.82
C ASN A 190 9.23 7.53 -6.58
N CYS A 191 10.19 8.18 -7.26
CA CYS A 191 10.40 9.64 -7.20
C CYS A 191 10.65 10.16 -5.78
N GLU A 192 11.50 9.46 -5.03
CA GLU A 192 11.87 9.72 -3.64
C GLU A 192 10.71 9.52 -2.65
N CYS A 193 9.81 8.62 -3.00
CA CYS A 193 8.77 8.12 -2.12
C CYS A 193 9.08 6.69 -1.67
N ARG A 194 8.58 6.30 -0.49
CA ARG A 194 8.73 4.94 0.07
C ARG A 194 7.55 4.01 -0.23
N LEU A 195 6.62 4.40 -1.10
CA LEU A 195 5.44 3.60 -1.44
C LEU A 195 5.77 2.21 -2.02
N GLY A 196 6.93 2.03 -2.63
CA GLY A 196 7.40 0.73 -3.13
C GLY A 196 7.92 -0.24 -2.06
N ILE A 197 7.90 0.14 -0.78
CA ILE A 197 8.41 -0.66 0.35
C ILE A 197 7.35 -0.75 1.43
N HIS A 198 6.93 -1.97 1.77
CA HIS A 198 5.97 -2.21 2.84
C HIS A 198 6.54 -3.22 3.84
N ASN A 199 6.20 -3.06 5.12
CA ASN A 199 6.58 -4.02 6.15
C ASN A 199 5.33 -4.40 6.95
N SER A 200 5.21 -5.69 7.29
CA SER A 200 4.16 -6.20 8.16
C SER A 200 4.73 -7.07 9.29
N GLY A 201 4.02 -7.10 10.41
CA GLY A 201 4.44 -7.72 11.66
C GLY A 201 4.21 -6.82 12.89
N PRO A 202 4.85 -7.12 14.02
CA PRO A 202 5.64 -8.34 14.26
C PRO A 202 4.75 -9.58 14.27
N TYR A 203 5.28 -10.68 13.73
CA TYR A 203 4.69 -12.01 13.87
C TYR A 203 5.54 -12.84 14.83
N LYS A 204 4.90 -13.59 15.73
CA LYS A 204 5.61 -14.41 16.71
C LYS A 204 6.12 -15.70 16.06
N VAL A 205 7.39 -16.03 16.29
CA VAL A 205 8.03 -17.27 15.84
C VAL A 205 8.81 -17.88 17.01
N GLY A 206 8.16 -18.73 17.81
CA GLY A 206 8.75 -19.22 19.06
C GLY A 206 9.11 -18.07 20.02
N ASN A 207 10.40 -17.93 20.33
CA ASN A 207 10.95 -16.82 21.11
C ASN A 207 11.46 -15.64 20.24
N ASN A 208 11.36 -15.77 18.93
CA ASN A 208 11.80 -14.79 17.93
C ASN A 208 10.61 -14.00 17.36
N GLU A 209 10.90 -12.95 16.61
CA GLU A 209 9.89 -12.19 15.86
C GLU A 209 10.23 -12.19 14.36
N MET A 210 9.20 -12.27 13.54
CA MET A 210 9.30 -12.16 12.09
C MET A 210 8.73 -10.82 11.62
N LEU A 211 9.51 -10.13 10.81
CA LEU A 211 9.09 -8.99 10.01
C LEU A 211 9.02 -9.42 8.55
N VAL A 212 7.88 -9.22 7.89
CA VAL A 212 7.74 -9.50 6.47
C VAL A 212 7.94 -8.21 5.69
N ARG A 213 8.93 -8.20 4.79
CA ARG A 213 9.31 -7.02 3.99
C ARG A 213 8.90 -7.22 2.54
N ASP A 214 8.02 -6.37 2.02
CA ASP A 214 7.58 -6.38 0.64
C ASP A 214 8.25 -5.27 -0.16
N PHE A 215 8.70 -5.61 -1.37
CA PHE A 215 9.18 -4.66 -2.37
C PHE A 215 8.36 -4.86 -3.64
N VAL A 216 7.67 -3.81 -4.08
CA VAL A 216 6.66 -3.86 -5.16
C VAL A 216 6.98 -2.89 -6.29
N ASP A 217 6.39 -3.13 -7.47
CA ASP A 217 6.64 -2.37 -8.70
C ASP A 217 8.13 -2.34 -9.12
N LEU A 218 8.84 -3.45 -8.95
CA LEU A 218 10.28 -3.57 -9.21
C LEU A 218 10.63 -3.70 -10.69
N ALA A 219 9.74 -4.21 -11.53
CA ALA A 219 10.03 -4.53 -12.92
C ALA A 219 9.35 -3.55 -13.88
N GLU A 220 9.29 -3.89 -15.17
CA GLU A 220 8.40 -3.22 -16.13
C GLU A 220 6.93 -3.46 -15.73
N GLY A 221 6.34 -2.48 -15.05
CA GLY A 221 4.97 -2.53 -14.53
C GLY A 221 4.23 -1.24 -14.88
N ASP A 222 3.53 -0.64 -13.94
CA ASP A 222 2.68 0.52 -14.25
C ASP A 222 3.44 1.79 -14.63
N TYR A 223 4.62 2.02 -14.03
CA TYR A 223 5.38 3.25 -14.20
C TYR A 223 6.04 3.34 -15.59
N PRO A 224 5.63 4.28 -16.47
CA PRO A 224 6.15 4.35 -17.84
C PRO A 224 7.67 4.58 -17.92
N TRP A 225 8.25 5.25 -16.91
CA TRP A 225 9.69 5.48 -16.85
C TRP A 225 10.52 4.26 -16.45
N MET A 226 9.88 3.12 -16.18
CA MET A 226 10.55 1.83 -15.95
C MET A 226 10.75 1.04 -17.25
N ASP A 227 10.01 1.39 -18.31
CA ASP A 227 10.07 0.70 -19.59
C ASP A 227 11.49 0.78 -20.20
N GLY A 228 12.05 -0.38 -20.52
CA GLY A 228 13.42 -0.57 -20.99
C GLY A 228 14.50 -0.36 -19.92
N VAL A 229 14.16 0.12 -18.72
CA VAL A 229 15.11 0.31 -17.61
C VAL A 229 15.14 -0.89 -16.68
N ALA A 230 13.96 -1.47 -16.42
CA ALA A 230 13.78 -2.62 -15.54
C ALA A 230 13.46 -3.91 -16.31
N SER A 231 13.84 -3.99 -17.60
CA SER A 231 13.49 -5.12 -18.48
C SER A 231 14.02 -6.46 -18.01
N GLU A 232 15.16 -6.45 -17.32
CA GLU A 232 15.87 -7.63 -16.81
C GLU A 232 15.39 -8.07 -15.42
N ILE A 233 14.66 -7.22 -14.69
CA ILE A 233 14.17 -7.58 -13.36
C ILE A 233 13.03 -8.60 -13.52
N GLU A 234 13.25 -9.80 -13.01
CA GLU A 234 12.40 -10.97 -13.25
C GLU A 234 11.02 -10.85 -12.59
N TYR A 235 10.98 -10.40 -11.33
CA TYR A 235 9.78 -10.33 -10.52
C TYR A 235 9.40 -8.88 -10.22
N ASN A 236 8.15 -8.51 -10.50
CA ASN A 236 7.64 -7.18 -10.19
C ASN A 236 7.45 -6.97 -8.68
N ASN A 237 7.14 -8.03 -7.93
CA ASN A 237 6.96 -7.99 -6.49
C ASN A 237 7.74 -9.12 -5.82
N VAL A 238 8.38 -8.81 -4.71
CA VAL A 238 9.06 -9.80 -3.86
C VAL A 238 8.77 -9.56 -2.38
N THR A 239 8.65 -10.66 -1.65
CA THR A 239 8.34 -10.71 -0.23
C THR A 239 9.45 -11.45 0.50
N LEU A 240 10.03 -10.80 1.50
CA LEU A 240 11.15 -11.29 2.28
C LEU A 240 10.74 -11.39 3.76
N PRO A 241 10.27 -12.56 4.23
CA PRO A 241 10.15 -12.83 5.65
C PRO A 241 11.54 -12.88 6.29
N VAL A 242 11.77 -12.06 7.32
CA VAL A 242 13.02 -11.98 8.08
C VAL A 242 12.74 -12.30 9.54
N ILE A 243 13.34 -13.37 10.04
CA ILE A 243 13.17 -13.85 11.41
C ILE A 243 14.36 -13.37 12.24
N MET A 244 14.05 -12.70 13.34
CA MET A 244 15.00 -11.99 14.18
C MET A 244 14.91 -12.50 15.62
N LYS A 245 16.05 -12.84 16.22
CA LYS A 245 16.16 -13.07 17.67
C LYS A 245 16.41 -11.75 18.39
N ASP A 246 16.13 -11.68 19.69
CA ASP A 246 16.53 -10.54 20.54
C ASP A 246 16.11 -9.16 20.00
N THR A 247 15.00 -9.10 19.27
CA THR A 247 14.45 -7.90 18.65
C THR A 247 12.94 -7.89 18.84
N HIS A 248 12.42 -6.82 19.43
CA HIS A 248 10.98 -6.60 19.55
C HIS A 248 10.57 -5.42 18.66
N PHE A 249 9.72 -5.65 17.66
CA PHE A 249 9.17 -4.57 16.84
C PHE A 249 7.99 -3.92 17.56
N ASN A 250 8.26 -2.80 18.24
CA ASN A 250 7.26 -2.07 19.01
C ASN A 250 6.35 -1.20 18.13
N ILE A 251 6.77 -0.85 16.92
CA ILE A 251 5.98 -0.13 15.92
C ILE A 251 6.16 -0.80 14.56
N VAL A 252 5.05 -1.07 13.88
CA VAL A 252 4.94 -1.34 12.44
C VAL A 252 3.66 -0.63 11.96
N ASP A 253 3.83 0.59 11.48
CA ASP A 253 2.73 1.55 11.39
C ASP A 253 2.02 1.62 10.02
N ASP A 254 1.10 2.57 9.88
CA ASP A 254 0.22 2.74 8.73
C ASP A 254 0.97 3.15 7.44
N TRP A 255 2.22 3.64 7.53
CA TRP A 255 3.07 3.91 6.36
C TRP A 255 4.18 2.86 6.24
N GLY A 256 3.97 1.67 6.81
CA GLY A 256 4.85 0.51 6.71
C GLY A 256 6.24 0.73 7.26
N SER A 257 6.43 1.74 8.12
CA SER A 257 7.69 1.96 8.83
C SER A 257 7.68 1.15 10.11
N PHE A 258 8.87 0.80 10.61
CA PHE A 258 8.99 0.05 11.84
C PHE A 258 10.03 0.65 12.78
N GLU A 259 9.81 0.43 14.07
CA GLU A 259 10.78 0.68 15.13
C GLU A 259 10.89 -0.57 15.99
N ALA A 260 12.11 -0.81 16.49
CA ALA A 260 12.40 -1.97 17.31
C ALA A 260 13.20 -1.60 18.55
N THR A 261 13.01 -2.38 19.61
CA THR A 261 13.75 -2.29 20.87
C THR A 261 14.31 -3.67 21.25
N PRO A 262 15.63 -3.86 21.37
CA PRO A 262 16.71 -2.97 20.94
C PRO A 262 16.60 -2.57 19.45
N ALA A 263 17.34 -1.54 19.05
CA ALA A 263 17.35 -1.06 17.67
C ALA A 263 17.62 -2.20 16.69
N TYR A 264 16.96 -2.16 15.53
CA TYR A 264 17.08 -3.18 14.50
C TYR A 264 18.55 -3.36 14.08
N ASP A 265 19.04 -4.59 14.19
CA ASP A 265 20.40 -4.98 13.82
C ASP A 265 20.34 -6.25 12.97
N HIS A 266 20.97 -6.23 11.80
CA HIS A 266 21.02 -7.41 10.93
C HIS A 266 21.76 -8.59 11.58
N ASP A 267 22.59 -8.36 12.60
CA ASP A 267 23.26 -9.44 13.33
C ASP A 267 22.29 -10.31 14.17
N ASN A 268 21.07 -9.82 14.38
CA ASN A 268 20.00 -10.57 15.03
C ASN A 268 19.18 -11.43 14.06
N MET A 269 19.46 -11.39 12.76
CA MET A 269 18.78 -12.21 11.77
C MET A 269 19.19 -13.68 11.89
N VAL A 270 18.21 -14.57 12.07
CA VAL A 270 18.44 -16.02 12.24
C VAL A 270 17.97 -16.84 11.04
N ALA A 271 16.98 -16.36 10.30
CA ALA A 271 16.51 -17.02 9.09
C ALA A 271 15.76 -16.06 8.17
N VAL A 272 15.74 -16.40 6.88
CA VAL A 272 15.06 -15.62 5.84
C VAL A 272 14.34 -16.52 4.83
N GLY A 273 13.30 -16.00 4.21
CA GLY A 273 12.71 -16.56 3.00
C GLY A 273 12.61 -15.53 1.89
N LEU A 274 12.41 -15.99 0.65
CA LEU A 274 12.14 -15.14 -0.51
C LEU A 274 11.00 -15.71 -1.34
N TYR A 275 10.00 -14.88 -1.60
CA TYR A 275 8.80 -15.24 -2.35
C TYR A 275 8.46 -14.16 -3.38
N THR A 276 7.70 -14.53 -4.40
CA THR A 276 7.01 -13.61 -5.31
C THR A 276 5.50 -13.91 -5.31
N SER A 277 4.69 -12.89 -5.58
CA SER A 277 3.24 -13.01 -5.76
C SER A 277 2.69 -11.76 -6.45
N ASP A 278 1.51 -11.86 -7.05
CA ASP A 278 0.77 -10.72 -7.59
C ASP A 278 -0.72 -11.06 -7.75
N TYR A 279 -1.49 -10.15 -8.33
CA TYR A 279 -2.94 -10.34 -8.55
C TYR A 279 -3.30 -11.51 -9.48
N LEU A 280 -2.32 -12.19 -10.10
CA LEU A 280 -2.52 -13.38 -10.92
C LEU A 280 -1.94 -14.67 -10.31
N SER A 281 -1.33 -14.59 -9.13
CA SER A 281 -0.71 -15.74 -8.46
C SER A 281 -1.67 -16.46 -7.51
N ASN A 282 -1.42 -17.76 -7.30
CA ASN A 282 -2.07 -18.51 -6.21
C ASN A 282 -1.21 -18.43 -4.95
N GLY A 283 -1.34 -17.32 -4.22
CA GLY A 283 -0.55 -17.05 -3.03
C GLY A 283 0.93 -16.80 -3.34
N TYR A 284 1.76 -17.06 -2.34
CA TYR A 284 3.21 -16.86 -2.37
C TYR A 284 3.93 -18.03 -3.05
N ILE A 285 4.84 -17.71 -3.98
CA ILE A 285 5.66 -18.67 -4.73
C ILE A 285 7.12 -18.51 -4.27
N PRO A 286 7.79 -19.56 -3.77
CA PRO A 286 9.17 -19.46 -3.30
C PRO A 286 10.13 -19.22 -4.47
N VAL A 287 11.15 -18.39 -4.24
CA VAL A 287 12.13 -18.00 -5.26
C VAL A 287 13.53 -18.45 -4.82
N HIS A 288 14.12 -19.42 -5.55
CA HIS A 288 15.49 -19.92 -5.30
C HIS A 288 15.75 -20.43 -3.86
N MET A 289 14.72 -20.98 -3.22
CA MET A 289 14.73 -21.41 -1.82
C MET A 289 15.22 -22.86 -1.58
N ASN A 290 15.84 -23.53 -2.57
CA ASN A 290 16.28 -24.92 -2.39
C ASN A 290 17.32 -25.04 -1.27
N ASN A 291 18.25 -24.09 -1.15
CA ASN A 291 19.24 -24.01 -0.07
C ASN A 291 19.77 -22.58 0.08
N ALA A 292 20.48 -22.32 1.19
CA ALA A 292 21.00 -20.99 1.54
C ALA A 292 21.99 -20.41 0.52
N SER A 293 22.82 -21.25 -0.14
CA SER A 293 23.77 -20.76 -1.14
C SER A 293 23.07 -20.29 -2.40
N GLU A 294 22.09 -21.07 -2.89
CA GLU A 294 21.34 -20.71 -4.09
C GLU A 294 20.55 -19.41 -3.89
N LEU A 295 19.86 -19.27 -2.75
CA LEU A 295 19.17 -18.02 -2.42
C LEU A 295 20.15 -16.85 -2.36
N ALA A 296 21.32 -17.03 -1.74
CA ALA A 296 22.32 -15.96 -1.65
C ALA A 296 22.83 -15.53 -3.04
N ASP A 297 23.13 -16.50 -3.92
CA ASP A 297 23.55 -16.25 -5.30
C ASP A 297 22.45 -15.49 -6.09
N TYR A 298 21.19 -15.85 -5.88
CA TYR A 298 20.07 -15.17 -6.52
C TYR A 298 19.84 -13.74 -5.99
N LEU A 299 19.97 -13.50 -4.68
CA LEU A 299 19.88 -12.17 -4.10
C LEU A 299 21.01 -11.25 -4.60
N ASP A 300 22.23 -11.78 -4.76
CA ASP A 300 23.34 -11.06 -5.40
C ASP A 300 23.01 -10.74 -6.87
N HIS A 301 22.43 -11.69 -7.62
CA HIS A 301 22.00 -11.48 -8.98
C HIS A 301 20.94 -10.37 -9.11
N MET A 302 19.86 -10.44 -8.31
CA MET A 302 18.82 -9.41 -8.27
C MET A 302 19.39 -8.03 -7.92
N ARG A 303 20.31 -7.98 -6.93
CA ARG A 303 20.98 -6.74 -6.55
C ARG A 303 21.72 -6.14 -7.75
N ASP A 304 22.49 -6.93 -8.48
CA ASP A 304 23.27 -6.45 -9.62
C ASP A 304 22.35 -5.93 -10.74
N GLN A 305 21.21 -6.59 -10.99
CA GLN A 305 20.18 -6.08 -11.91
C GLN A 305 19.60 -4.75 -11.44
N MET A 306 19.26 -4.61 -10.15
CA MET A 306 18.75 -3.37 -9.59
C MET A 306 19.78 -2.23 -9.63
N GLN A 307 21.07 -2.52 -9.49
CA GLN A 307 22.13 -1.51 -9.64
C GLN A 307 22.19 -0.97 -11.07
N VAL A 308 22.10 -1.85 -12.07
CA VAL A 308 22.04 -1.46 -13.49
C VAL A 308 20.77 -0.63 -13.76
N ALA A 309 19.62 -1.09 -13.29
CA ALA A 309 18.35 -0.37 -13.44
C ALA A 309 18.42 1.01 -12.76
N THR A 310 18.98 1.09 -11.55
CA THR A 310 19.18 2.36 -10.81
C THR A 310 20.05 3.33 -11.60
N ALA A 311 21.18 2.87 -12.16
CA ALA A 311 22.06 3.70 -12.97
C ALA A 311 21.36 4.22 -14.24
N ASN A 312 20.53 3.38 -14.87
CA ASN A 312 19.75 3.78 -16.05
C ASN A 312 18.61 4.74 -15.70
N LEU A 313 17.94 4.56 -14.54
CA LEU A 313 16.98 5.52 -14.02
C LEU A 313 17.61 6.89 -13.79
N TRP A 314 18.78 6.94 -13.15
CA TRP A 314 19.50 8.19 -12.96
C TRP A 314 19.78 8.93 -14.27
N LYS A 315 20.23 8.21 -15.30
CA LYS A 315 20.46 8.79 -16.64
C LYS A 315 19.18 9.31 -17.28
N ARG A 316 18.04 8.65 -17.04
CA ARG A 316 16.74 9.06 -17.56
C ARG A 316 16.21 10.30 -16.83
N ILE A 317 16.22 10.27 -15.50
CA ILE A 317 15.70 11.33 -14.62
C ILE A 317 16.56 12.59 -14.73
N SER A 318 17.88 12.47 -14.92
CA SER A 318 18.75 13.65 -15.11
C SER A 318 18.43 14.45 -16.38
N GLY A 319 17.75 13.85 -17.35
CA GLY A 319 17.25 14.51 -18.55
C GLY A 319 15.83 15.08 -18.41
N TRP A 320 15.17 14.90 -17.26
CA TRP A 320 13.80 15.36 -17.07
C TRP A 320 13.71 16.87 -16.88
N THR A 321 12.65 17.45 -17.44
CA THR A 321 12.22 18.80 -17.07
C THR A 321 11.60 18.77 -15.68
N ARG A 322 11.48 19.96 -15.05
CA ARG A 322 10.78 20.08 -13.77
C ARG A 322 9.33 19.58 -13.84
N ASP A 323 8.63 19.82 -14.94
CA ASP A 323 7.25 19.35 -15.13
C ASP A 323 7.18 17.82 -15.17
N GLN A 324 8.16 17.16 -15.79
CA GLN A 324 8.26 15.69 -15.78
C GLN A 324 8.52 15.15 -14.38
N MET A 325 9.39 15.81 -13.60
CA MET A 325 9.62 15.44 -12.21
C MET A 325 8.37 15.62 -11.34
N ILE A 326 7.61 16.71 -11.55
CA ILE A 326 6.31 16.91 -10.89
C ILE A 326 5.33 15.80 -11.28
N ASP A 327 5.13 15.56 -12.58
CA ASP A 327 4.15 14.60 -13.05
C ASP A 327 4.48 13.20 -12.56
N ALA A 328 5.75 12.81 -12.55
CA ALA A 328 6.17 11.50 -12.06
C ALA A 328 5.83 11.33 -10.57
N GLY A 329 6.25 12.26 -9.71
CA GLY A 329 5.97 12.18 -8.27
C GLY A 329 4.47 12.27 -7.94
N LEU A 330 3.74 13.15 -8.65
CA LEU A 330 2.30 13.32 -8.51
C LEU A 330 1.59 11.99 -8.82
N LEU A 331 1.93 11.37 -9.94
CA LEU A 331 1.28 10.15 -10.41
C LEU A 331 1.66 8.93 -9.58
N VAL A 332 2.87 8.88 -8.98
CA VAL A 332 3.23 7.85 -7.98
C VAL A 332 2.27 7.90 -6.80
N TYR A 333 2.04 9.08 -6.22
CA TYR A 333 1.18 9.25 -5.06
C TYR A 333 -0.32 9.13 -5.37
N TYR A 334 -0.73 9.62 -6.54
CA TYR A 334 -2.11 9.52 -7.00
C TYR A 334 -2.52 8.07 -7.33
N SER A 335 -1.60 7.25 -7.85
CA SER A 335 -1.93 5.91 -8.35
C SER A 335 -1.94 4.79 -7.29
N VAL A 336 -2.00 5.14 -6.00
CA VAL A 336 -1.96 4.16 -4.88
C VAL A 336 -3.08 3.12 -4.91
N ALA A 337 -4.22 3.44 -5.52
CA ALA A 337 -5.36 2.52 -5.68
C ALA A 337 -5.31 1.69 -6.97
N LYS A 338 -4.28 1.85 -7.83
CA LYS A 338 -4.25 1.25 -9.19
C LYS A 338 -4.31 -0.27 -9.18
N ASP A 339 -3.70 -0.93 -8.19
CA ASP A 339 -3.68 -2.40 -8.12
C ASP A 339 -5.06 -2.98 -7.83
N LEU A 340 -5.96 -2.21 -7.21
CA LEU A 340 -7.36 -2.59 -7.07
C LEU A 340 -8.05 -2.69 -8.44
N ALA A 341 -7.65 -1.86 -9.41
CA ALA A 341 -8.12 -1.98 -10.79
C ALA A 341 -7.51 -3.18 -11.51
N HIS A 342 -6.27 -3.55 -11.20
CA HIS A 342 -5.66 -4.80 -11.70
C HIS A 342 -6.40 -6.03 -11.16
N PHE A 343 -6.71 -6.09 -9.86
CA PHE A 343 -7.52 -7.17 -9.28
C PHE A 343 -8.90 -7.28 -9.92
N ALA A 344 -9.57 -6.14 -10.13
CA ALA A 344 -10.88 -6.08 -10.78
C ALA A 344 -10.81 -6.35 -12.30
N GLY A 345 -9.61 -6.36 -12.90
CA GLY A 345 -9.42 -6.52 -14.33
C GLY A 345 -10.03 -5.40 -15.17
N VAL A 346 -9.98 -4.17 -14.66
CA VAL A 346 -10.48 -2.94 -15.31
C VAL A 346 -9.41 -1.85 -15.45
N TYR A 347 -8.14 -2.20 -15.21
CA TYR A 347 -7.03 -1.26 -15.27
C TYR A 347 -6.88 -0.63 -16.67
N SER A 348 -6.62 0.67 -16.71
CA SER A 348 -6.20 1.40 -17.91
C SER A 348 -5.10 2.40 -17.54
N GLU A 349 -4.06 2.52 -18.36
CA GLU A 349 -2.96 3.46 -18.10
C GLU A 349 -3.44 4.92 -18.07
N GLU A 350 -4.41 5.28 -18.91
CA GLU A 350 -4.96 6.64 -19.00
C GLU A 350 -5.68 7.08 -17.70
N ASP A 351 -6.24 6.13 -16.96
CA ASP A 351 -6.92 6.40 -15.69
C ASP A 351 -5.93 6.86 -14.61
N TRP A 352 -4.73 6.28 -14.62
CA TRP A 352 -3.76 6.34 -13.52
C TRP A 352 -2.54 7.22 -13.83
N PHE A 353 -2.19 7.42 -15.09
CA PHE A 353 -0.98 8.14 -15.52
C PHE A 353 -1.28 9.44 -16.28
N THR A 354 -2.41 10.07 -15.98
CA THR A 354 -2.75 11.42 -16.45
C THR A 354 -3.13 12.35 -15.30
N VAL A 355 -2.76 13.62 -15.44
CA VAL A 355 -3.13 14.69 -14.50
C VAL A 355 -4.39 15.38 -15.01
N GLU A 356 -5.41 15.47 -14.18
CA GLU A 356 -6.72 16.04 -14.52
C GLU A 356 -6.62 17.51 -14.96
N ASP A 357 -7.43 17.91 -15.95
CA ASP A 357 -7.36 19.25 -16.56
C ASP A 357 -7.55 20.42 -15.59
N ARG A 358 -8.32 20.25 -14.51
CA ARG A 358 -8.46 21.24 -13.42
C ARG A 358 -7.17 21.32 -12.61
N VAL A 359 -6.52 20.19 -12.36
CA VAL A 359 -5.24 20.12 -11.62
C VAL A 359 -4.11 20.72 -12.46
N GLN A 360 -4.13 20.53 -13.78
CA GLN A 360 -3.18 21.18 -14.68
C GLN A 360 -3.18 22.71 -14.55
N ARG A 361 -4.33 23.32 -14.23
CA ARG A 361 -4.44 24.78 -14.01
C ARG A 361 -3.81 25.24 -12.70
N LEU A 362 -3.65 24.34 -11.72
CA LEU A 362 -3.00 24.62 -10.44
C LEU A 362 -1.49 24.40 -10.52
N LYS A 363 -0.98 23.63 -11.48
CA LYS A 363 0.45 23.35 -11.60
C LYS A 363 1.34 24.61 -11.69
N PRO A 364 0.99 25.68 -12.43
CA PRO A 364 1.85 26.87 -12.53
C PRO A 364 2.11 27.60 -11.20
N ILE A 365 1.22 27.50 -10.22
CA ILE A 365 1.42 28.12 -8.89
C ILE A 365 2.23 27.24 -7.94
N MET A 366 2.44 25.96 -8.27
CA MET A 366 3.17 24.98 -7.46
C MET A 366 4.68 25.05 -7.70
N ASN A 367 5.25 26.23 -7.48
CA ASN A 367 6.70 26.38 -7.35
C ASN A 367 7.17 25.83 -5.99
N ASP A 368 8.47 25.74 -5.77
CA ASP A 368 9.02 25.08 -4.58
C ASP A 368 8.70 25.85 -3.28
N GLU A 369 8.63 27.19 -3.33
CA GLU A 369 8.29 28.04 -2.19
C GLU A 369 6.83 27.86 -1.78
N TYR A 370 5.90 28.07 -2.72
CA TYR A 370 4.48 27.93 -2.47
C TYR A 370 4.13 26.49 -2.11
N GLY A 371 4.59 25.50 -2.89
CA GLY A 371 4.35 24.09 -2.62
C GLY A 371 4.89 23.64 -1.26
N GLY A 372 6.06 24.13 -0.87
CA GLY A 372 6.64 23.89 0.46
C GLY A 372 5.77 24.43 1.58
N MET A 373 5.40 25.72 1.53
CA MET A 373 4.54 26.35 2.55
C MET A 373 3.15 25.72 2.58
N ALA A 374 2.57 25.46 1.41
CA ALA A 374 1.28 24.79 1.22
C ALA A 374 1.21 23.46 1.99
N ILE A 375 2.17 22.58 1.75
CA ILE A 375 2.22 21.28 2.41
C ILE A 375 2.54 21.43 3.90
N ALA A 376 3.49 22.29 4.27
CA ALA A 376 3.84 22.51 5.67
C ALA A 376 2.65 22.98 6.50
N GLU A 377 1.85 23.91 5.98
CA GLU A 377 0.64 24.39 6.67
C GLU A 377 -0.46 23.33 6.73
N LEU A 378 -0.69 22.61 5.64
CA LEU A 378 -1.73 21.58 5.55
C LEU A 378 -1.47 20.42 6.51
N VAL A 379 -0.25 19.87 6.53
CA VAL A 379 0.02 18.58 7.18
C VAL A 379 1.03 18.67 8.34
N GLY A 380 1.69 19.81 8.53
CA GLY A 380 2.65 20.03 9.61
C GLY A 380 2.06 20.91 10.72
N TYR A 381 1.82 22.18 10.40
CA TYR A 381 1.36 23.17 11.38
C TYR A 381 -0.13 23.07 11.70
N VAL A 382 -0.94 22.58 10.74
CA VAL A 382 -2.39 22.50 10.86
C VAL A 382 -3.00 23.86 11.21
N SER A 383 -2.52 24.91 10.51
CA SER A 383 -2.88 26.31 10.80
C SER A 383 -3.89 26.89 9.82
N LEU A 384 -4.25 26.12 8.78
CA LEU A 384 -5.21 26.56 7.77
C LEU A 384 -6.53 26.94 8.44
N SER A 385 -7.15 28.01 7.94
CA SER A 385 -8.38 28.56 8.53
C SER A 385 -9.51 27.53 8.58
N SER A 386 -9.58 26.72 7.53
CA SER A 386 -10.53 25.61 7.39
C SER A 386 -10.30 24.47 8.40
N GLN A 387 -9.09 24.31 8.92
CA GLN A 387 -8.73 23.27 9.91
C GLN A 387 -9.06 23.67 11.35
N GLN A 388 -9.31 24.97 11.60
CA GLN A 388 -9.52 25.47 12.95
C GLN A 388 -10.94 25.16 13.45
N GLY A 389 -11.01 24.62 14.66
CA GLY A 389 -12.24 24.31 15.38
C GLY A 389 -12.59 25.37 16.41
N SER A 390 -13.52 24.98 17.30
CA SER A 390 -13.90 25.82 18.44
C SER A 390 -12.74 25.94 19.43
N PRO A 391 -12.54 27.09 20.09
CA PRO A 391 -11.54 27.22 21.16
C PRO A 391 -11.83 26.33 22.39
N TYR A 392 -12.99 25.67 22.44
CA TYR A 392 -13.38 24.72 23.49
C TYR A 392 -13.12 23.25 23.12
N THR A 393 -12.47 22.97 21.99
CA THR A 393 -12.14 21.62 21.53
C THR A 393 -10.63 21.41 21.48
N MET A 394 -10.18 20.16 21.62
CA MET A 394 -8.77 19.77 21.52
C MET A 394 -8.64 18.52 20.66
N SER A 395 -7.70 18.54 19.71
CA SER A 395 -7.35 17.37 18.91
C SER A 395 -6.66 16.30 19.77
N LYS A 396 -6.71 15.04 19.32
CA LYS A 396 -6.17 13.89 20.05
C LYS A 396 -4.66 13.98 20.33
N PHE A 397 -3.88 14.44 19.34
CA PHE A 397 -2.42 14.39 19.41
C PHE A 397 -1.76 15.77 19.64
N SER A 398 -2.29 16.85 19.07
CA SER A 398 -1.69 18.18 19.21
C SER A 398 -2.16 18.94 20.43
N ASN A 399 -3.30 18.55 21.02
CA ASN A 399 -4.06 19.33 22.01
C ASN A 399 -4.44 20.75 21.55
N ALA A 400 -4.27 21.07 20.26
CA ALA A 400 -4.68 22.34 19.66
C ALA A 400 -6.16 22.30 19.24
N PRO A 401 -6.84 23.46 19.10
CA PRO A 401 -8.23 23.54 18.66
C PRO A 401 -8.35 23.40 17.13
N GLY A 402 -7.73 22.38 16.55
CA GLY A 402 -7.72 22.16 15.10
C GLY A 402 -7.30 20.75 14.72
N ASP A 403 -7.82 20.28 13.60
CA ASP A 403 -7.59 18.94 13.08
C ASP A 403 -7.21 19.00 11.60
N MET A 404 -6.50 18.00 11.09
CA MET A 404 -6.05 18.00 9.70
C MET A 404 -7.21 18.08 8.71
N TRP A 405 -8.26 17.30 8.93
CA TRP A 405 -9.41 17.22 8.02
C TRP A 405 -10.65 17.85 8.64
N SER A 406 -11.28 18.76 7.88
CA SER A 406 -12.49 19.46 8.28
C SER A 406 -13.69 18.54 8.25
N ALA A 407 -14.46 18.50 9.34
CA ALA A 407 -15.71 17.75 9.40
C ALA A 407 -16.79 18.31 8.44
N VAL A 408 -17.84 17.53 8.25
CA VAL A 408 -18.99 17.91 7.41
C VAL A 408 -20.16 18.29 8.33
N PRO A 409 -20.77 19.46 8.14
CA PRO A 409 -21.92 19.86 8.94
C PRO A 409 -23.14 19.00 8.64
N TYR A 410 -24.06 18.90 9.60
CA TYR A 410 -25.30 18.11 9.46
C TYR A 410 -26.43 18.83 8.70
N SER A 411 -26.24 20.09 8.33
CA SER A 411 -27.25 20.88 7.61
C SER A 411 -27.78 20.26 6.30
N PRO A 412 -26.99 19.52 5.50
CA PRO A 412 -27.50 18.88 4.28
C PRO A 412 -28.61 17.84 4.51
N LEU A 413 -28.80 17.37 5.75
CA LEU A 413 -29.92 16.50 6.12
C LEU A 413 -31.26 17.25 6.15
N ALA A 414 -31.22 18.57 6.34
CA ALA A 414 -32.40 19.42 6.50
C ALA A 414 -32.63 20.37 5.32
N ASN A 415 -31.58 20.74 4.58
CA ASN A 415 -31.66 21.65 3.43
C ASN A 415 -30.91 21.09 2.21
N ASP A 416 -30.93 21.84 1.11
CA ASP A 416 -30.29 21.46 -0.15
C ASP A 416 -29.08 22.32 -0.52
N GLU A 417 -28.43 22.92 0.47
CA GLU A 417 -27.22 23.73 0.33
C GLU A 417 -25.96 22.83 0.32
N PHE A 418 -25.87 21.95 -0.68
CA PHE A 418 -24.72 21.08 -0.91
C PHE A 418 -24.61 20.70 -2.39
N THR A 419 -23.42 20.25 -2.82
CA THR A 419 -23.27 19.57 -4.12
C THR A 419 -23.02 18.08 -3.90
N ALA A 420 -23.67 17.24 -4.69
CA ALA A 420 -23.58 15.78 -4.53
C ALA A 420 -22.19 15.23 -4.92
N GLY A 421 -21.58 15.77 -5.99
CA GLY A 421 -20.32 15.25 -6.50
C GLY A 421 -19.45 16.31 -7.15
N VAL A 422 -18.19 15.95 -7.43
CA VAL A 422 -17.16 16.80 -8.02
C VAL A 422 -17.26 16.87 -9.55
N GLY A 423 -18.27 16.21 -10.14
CA GLY A 423 -18.47 16.06 -11.57
C GLY A 423 -17.57 14.99 -12.20
N PRO A 424 -17.78 14.66 -13.49
CA PRO A 424 -17.00 13.64 -14.18
C PRO A 424 -15.55 14.07 -14.37
N ILE A 425 -14.67 13.11 -14.62
CA ILE A 425 -13.30 13.34 -15.09
C ILE A 425 -13.37 14.12 -16.41
N ARG A 426 -12.67 15.25 -16.52
CA ARG A 426 -12.77 16.16 -17.69
C ARG A 426 -11.73 15.90 -18.78
N GLY A 427 -10.91 14.86 -18.61
CA GLY A 427 -9.71 14.59 -19.39
C GLY A 427 -8.46 14.66 -18.51
N GLY A 428 -7.30 14.49 -19.14
CA GLY A 428 -6.02 14.67 -18.48
C GLY A 428 -4.85 14.60 -19.44
N SER A 429 -3.71 15.08 -18.98
CA SER A 429 -2.46 15.05 -19.72
C SER A 429 -1.27 14.83 -18.79
N THR A 430 -0.13 14.43 -19.34
CA THR A 430 1.14 14.32 -18.62
C THR A 430 2.28 14.72 -19.54
N SER A 431 3.35 15.26 -18.96
CA SER A 431 4.61 15.55 -19.65
C SER A 431 5.53 14.32 -19.78
N LEU A 432 5.13 13.21 -19.18
CA LEU A 432 5.86 11.94 -19.21
C LEU A 432 5.65 11.19 -20.54
N PRO A 433 6.61 10.34 -20.93
CA PRO A 433 6.40 9.42 -22.04
C PRO A 433 5.26 8.45 -21.73
N ARG A 434 4.53 8.05 -22.77
CA ARG A 434 3.52 6.98 -22.67
C ARG A 434 4.19 5.65 -22.37
N LYS A 435 3.45 4.78 -21.68
CA LYS A 435 3.85 3.39 -21.52
C LYS A 435 3.96 2.67 -22.88
N THR A 436 4.98 1.85 -23.02
CA THR A 436 5.33 1.08 -24.23
C THR A 436 5.63 -0.39 -23.94
N ALA A 437 6.13 -0.73 -22.75
CA ALA A 437 6.45 -2.10 -22.38
C ALA A 437 5.21 -2.85 -21.87
N LYS A 438 5.33 -4.18 -21.83
CA LYS A 438 4.38 -5.07 -21.16
C LYS A 438 4.47 -4.95 -19.63
N TYR A 439 3.52 -5.58 -18.94
CA TYR A 439 3.47 -5.72 -17.49
C TYR A 439 4.08 -7.07 -17.10
N THR A 440 5.13 -7.03 -16.29
CA THR A 440 5.74 -8.21 -15.69
C THR A 440 4.83 -8.74 -14.59
N THR A 441 4.36 -9.98 -14.74
CA THR A 441 3.51 -10.68 -13.77
C THR A 441 4.07 -12.08 -13.50
N THR A 442 3.53 -12.78 -12.49
CA THR A 442 3.80 -14.19 -12.19
C THR A 442 3.38 -15.13 -13.33
N ARG A 443 2.59 -14.65 -14.30
CA ARG A 443 2.21 -15.36 -15.52
C ARG A 443 2.98 -14.90 -16.77
N GLY A 444 4.09 -14.18 -16.58
CA GLY A 444 4.94 -13.65 -17.64
C GLY A 444 4.62 -12.20 -18.00
N LYS A 445 5.19 -11.73 -19.11
CA LYS A 445 5.00 -10.36 -19.62
C LYS A 445 3.73 -10.24 -20.45
N LEU A 446 2.76 -9.46 -19.98
CA LEU A 446 1.43 -9.33 -20.56
C LEU A 446 1.13 -7.90 -21.02
N THR A 447 0.31 -7.73 -22.04
CA THR A 447 -0.34 -6.43 -22.31
C THR A 447 -1.39 -6.13 -21.24
N ALA A 448 -1.84 -4.88 -21.12
CA ALA A 448 -2.90 -4.51 -20.18
C ALA A 448 -4.19 -5.32 -20.43
N ASP A 449 -4.56 -5.53 -21.69
CA ASP A 449 -5.76 -6.30 -22.05
C ASP A 449 -5.64 -7.77 -21.69
N GLU A 450 -4.48 -8.40 -21.93
CA GLU A 450 -4.19 -9.78 -21.53
C GLU A 450 -4.25 -9.92 -19.99
N ALA A 451 -3.61 -9.01 -19.25
CA ALA A 451 -3.61 -9.01 -17.79
C ALA A 451 -5.02 -8.83 -17.22
N ASN A 452 -5.79 -7.86 -17.74
CA ASN A 452 -7.18 -7.62 -17.36
C ASN A 452 -8.07 -8.84 -17.65
N ALA A 453 -7.91 -9.48 -18.81
CA ALA A 453 -8.67 -10.68 -19.16
C ALA A 453 -8.38 -11.84 -18.21
N LEU A 454 -7.11 -12.05 -17.86
CA LEU A 454 -6.72 -13.08 -16.89
C LEU A 454 -7.24 -12.77 -15.48
N ALA A 455 -7.16 -11.52 -15.04
CA ALA A 455 -7.65 -11.10 -13.73
C ALA A 455 -9.16 -11.34 -13.57
N ARG A 456 -9.98 -10.96 -14.58
CA ARG A 456 -11.43 -11.25 -14.57
C ARG A 456 -11.75 -12.75 -14.53
N GLY A 457 -10.92 -13.57 -15.16
CA GLY A 457 -11.08 -15.02 -15.20
C GLY A 457 -10.45 -15.76 -14.01
N PHE A 458 -9.84 -15.04 -13.06
CA PHE A 458 -9.08 -15.64 -11.97
C PHE A 458 -9.68 -15.29 -10.62
N THR A 459 -9.84 -16.30 -9.78
CA THR A 459 -10.08 -16.15 -8.34
C THR A 459 -9.11 -17.10 -7.65
N PRO A 460 -8.27 -16.62 -6.71
CA PRO A 460 -7.38 -17.50 -5.97
C PRO A 460 -8.18 -18.61 -5.28
N PRO A 461 -7.80 -19.89 -5.43
CA PRO A 461 -8.53 -21.00 -4.82
C PRO A 461 -8.77 -20.85 -3.32
N ILE A 462 -7.90 -20.14 -2.60
CA ILE A 462 -7.99 -19.92 -1.16
C ILE A 462 -9.14 -19.00 -0.73
N ILE A 463 -9.66 -18.18 -1.64
CA ILE A 463 -10.82 -17.30 -1.40
C ILE A 463 -12.03 -17.67 -2.28
N GLU A 464 -11.99 -18.81 -2.95
CA GLU A 464 -13.08 -19.26 -3.81
C GLU A 464 -14.20 -19.91 -2.96
N GLY A 465 -15.44 -19.50 -3.23
CA GLY A 465 -16.62 -20.08 -2.59
C GLY A 465 -16.64 -19.88 -1.06
N PRO A 466 -17.03 -20.89 -0.28
CA PRO A 466 -17.13 -20.78 1.18
C PRO A 466 -15.80 -20.45 1.87
N ARG A 467 -14.66 -20.83 1.28
CA ARG A 467 -13.32 -20.62 1.86
C ARG A 467 -13.01 -19.14 2.10
N ARG A 468 -13.61 -18.26 1.30
CA ARG A 468 -13.54 -16.81 1.51
C ARG A 468 -13.87 -16.42 2.95
N PHE A 469 -14.80 -17.12 3.59
CA PHE A 469 -15.31 -16.80 4.94
C PHE A 469 -14.65 -17.61 6.05
N TYR A 470 -13.66 -18.45 5.75
CA TYR A 470 -12.90 -19.17 6.77
C TYR A 470 -11.74 -18.28 7.24
N ASP A 471 -11.82 -17.81 8.49
CA ASP A 471 -10.74 -17.12 9.18
C ASP A 471 -10.09 -18.04 10.22
N ASP A 472 -9.00 -17.57 10.83
CA ASP A 472 -8.27 -18.37 11.82
C ASP A 472 -9.14 -18.68 13.07
N GLN A 473 -10.13 -17.84 13.36
CA GLN A 473 -11.09 -18.09 14.43
C GLN A 473 -12.03 -19.26 14.11
N TRP A 474 -12.49 -19.39 12.85
CA TRP A 474 -13.24 -20.54 12.39
C TRP A 474 -12.36 -21.80 12.39
N VAL A 475 -11.14 -21.71 11.85
CA VAL A 475 -10.19 -22.83 11.77
C VAL A 475 -9.91 -23.41 13.15
N LYS A 476 -9.70 -22.56 14.16
CA LYS A 476 -9.47 -22.99 15.55
C LYS A 476 -10.47 -24.04 16.07
N TYR A 477 -11.73 -23.99 15.63
CA TYR A 477 -12.77 -24.95 16.04
C TYR A 477 -13.03 -26.08 15.03
N HIS A 478 -12.36 -26.04 13.87
CA HIS A 478 -12.55 -26.97 12.76
C HIS A 478 -11.23 -27.62 12.31
N VAL A 479 -10.19 -27.57 13.16
CA VAL A 479 -8.90 -28.22 12.86
C VAL A 479 -9.12 -29.69 12.53
N GLY A 480 -8.54 -30.14 11.41
CA GLY A 480 -8.62 -31.51 10.93
C GLY A 480 -9.92 -31.87 10.21
N THR A 481 -10.89 -30.95 10.07
CA THR A 481 -12.03 -31.20 9.16
C THR A 481 -11.57 -31.11 7.70
N PRO A 482 -12.28 -31.77 6.76
CA PRO A 482 -11.93 -31.71 5.34
C PRO A 482 -11.83 -30.28 4.79
N GLU A 483 -12.67 -29.37 5.27
CA GLU A 483 -12.72 -27.97 4.83
C GLU A 483 -11.54 -27.14 5.35
N ALA A 484 -11.17 -27.29 6.62
CA ALA A 484 -10.00 -26.61 7.19
C ALA A 484 -8.70 -27.14 6.58
N ASP A 485 -8.63 -28.45 6.37
CA ASP A 485 -7.50 -29.06 5.68
C ASP A 485 -7.39 -28.63 4.22
N ASP A 486 -8.50 -28.52 3.48
CA ASP A 486 -8.48 -28.00 2.10
C ASP A 486 -7.95 -26.56 2.06
N LEU A 487 -8.38 -25.69 2.98
CA LEU A 487 -7.88 -24.32 3.08
C LEU A 487 -6.36 -24.28 3.31
N TYR A 488 -5.86 -25.06 4.28
CA TYR A 488 -4.43 -25.10 4.60
C TYR A 488 -3.61 -25.75 3.49
N ARG A 489 -4.08 -26.85 2.88
CA ARG A 489 -3.37 -27.50 1.77
C ARG A 489 -3.19 -26.58 0.56
N ARG A 490 -4.14 -25.66 0.32
CA ARG A 490 -4.02 -24.62 -0.72
C ARG A 490 -2.96 -23.58 -0.37
N ALA A 491 -2.93 -23.08 0.87
CA ALA A 491 -1.85 -22.19 1.32
C ALA A 491 -0.46 -22.86 1.25
N GLN A 492 -0.41 -24.17 1.54
CA GLN A 492 0.80 -24.97 1.57
C GLN A 492 1.22 -25.51 0.18
N GLU A 493 0.49 -25.20 -0.90
CA GLU A 493 0.70 -25.83 -2.22
C GLU A 493 2.13 -25.64 -2.75
N ASN A 494 2.65 -24.43 -2.53
CA ASN A 494 4.00 -24.01 -2.93
C ASN A 494 5.04 -24.18 -1.81
N SER A 495 4.63 -24.64 -0.62
CA SER A 495 5.55 -24.78 0.50
C SER A 495 6.53 -25.93 0.27
N ILE A 496 7.77 -25.74 0.71
CA ILE A 496 8.84 -26.74 0.63
C ILE A 496 8.64 -27.80 1.72
N GLN A 497 8.28 -27.39 2.94
CA GLN A 497 8.16 -28.26 4.11
C GLN A 497 6.71 -28.70 4.40
N LEU A 498 5.73 -27.83 4.11
CA LEU A 498 4.36 -28.02 4.59
C LEU A 498 3.38 -28.58 3.57
N LYS A 499 3.82 -28.85 2.33
CA LYS A 499 2.94 -29.30 1.25
C LYS A 499 2.09 -30.51 1.67
N GLY A 500 0.78 -30.33 1.67
CA GLY A 500 -0.20 -31.38 1.95
C GLY A 500 -0.45 -31.69 3.44
N LYS A 501 0.19 -30.97 4.37
CA LYS A 501 0.10 -31.26 5.81
C LYS A 501 -1.26 -30.91 6.43
N GLY A 502 -2.00 -29.97 5.84
CA GLY A 502 -3.32 -29.57 6.31
C GLY A 502 -3.27 -28.68 7.56
N SER A 503 -4.39 -28.60 8.27
CA SER A 503 -4.62 -27.65 9.37
C SER A 503 -4.15 -28.14 10.74
N GLY A 504 -3.73 -29.40 10.85
CA GLY A 504 -3.43 -30.05 12.13
C GLY A 504 -2.08 -29.70 12.77
N LEU A 505 -1.23 -28.90 12.11
CA LEU A 505 0.09 -28.55 12.64
C LEU A 505 -0.01 -27.46 13.70
N ASN A 506 0.62 -27.70 14.85
CA ASN A 506 0.84 -26.69 15.87
C ASN A 506 2.25 -26.08 15.78
N ALA A 507 2.51 -25.05 16.58
CA ALA A 507 3.81 -24.34 16.57
C ALA A 507 5.02 -25.24 16.83
N ALA A 508 4.91 -26.27 17.68
CA ALA A 508 6.00 -27.21 17.93
C ALA A 508 6.23 -28.16 16.73
N ASP A 509 5.17 -28.52 15.99
CA ASP A 509 5.30 -29.27 14.75
C ASP A 509 6.02 -28.44 13.67
N ILE A 510 5.70 -27.14 13.57
CA ILE A 510 6.38 -26.21 12.67
C ILE A 510 7.85 -26.03 13.06
N GLU A 511 8.14 -25.85 14.35
CA GLU A 511 9.49 -25.74 14.87
C GLU A 511 10.35 -26.98 14.55
N ALA A 512 9.77 -28.18 14.65
CA ALA A 512 10.43 -29.43 14.29
C ALA A 512 10.72 -29.57 12.79
N LEU A 513 10.04 -28.80 11.93
CA LEU A 513 10.21 -28.80 10.48
C LEU A 513 11.12 -27.67 9.96
N ARG A 514 11.55 -26.74 10.82
CA ARG A 514 12.45 -25.65 10.45
C ARG A 514 13.77 -26.19 9.90
N ARG A 515 14.40 -25.40 9.03
CA ARG A 515 15.72 -25.70 8.43
C ARG A 515 16.88 -24.98 9.12
N TRP A 516 16.69 -24.43 10.33
CA TRP A 516 17.60 -23.47 10.93
C TRP A 516 17.69 -23.52 12.45
#